data_AF-A0A0M1J244-F1
#
_entry.id   AF-A0A0M1J244-F1
#
_cell.length_a   1.000
_cell.length_b   1.000
_cell.length_c   1.000
_cell.angle_alpha   90.00
_cell.angle_beta   90.00
_cell.angle_gamma   90.00
#
_symmetry.space_group_name_H-M   'P 1'
#
loop_
_entity.id
_entity.type
_entity.pdbx_description
1 polymer ?
#
loop_
_entity_poly.entity_id
_entity_poly.type
_entity_poly.pdbx_seq_one_letter_code
_entity_poly.pdbx_strand_id
1 'polypeptide(L)'
;PVALATYIIANKSLSEKRPDLKSWAIKMKATADRILALTKDIEKHLGITLDRDPSKEVTLQCHRPLKPGTSRKSNVNRNRRKSNPMGKQKYGVRVPRNVKEAKKLDKENGNTLLQDAIVKEISVIWSMGTFKLMSKVQRKNMKRYQYTPLRIIFDVKQDGHRKARLVIGGHVVDATGHDVYASNMKTISARVLMLIAIANQLDVITGDIGNAYLFAKSDMDVYVSLGEEFHMYNADIP
;
A
#
# COMPACT_ATOMS: atom_id res chain seq x y z
N PRO A 1 29.34 -14.01 -4.29
CA PRO A 1 28.90 -14.71 -5.53
C PRO A 1 29.84 -14.54 -6.73
N VAL A 2 30.19 -13.30 -7.14
CA VAL A 2 31.05 -13.03 -8.32
C VAL A 2 32.51 -13.45 -8.10
N ALA A 3 33.07 -13.21 -6.91
CA ALA A 3 34.41 -13.68 -6.52
C ALA A 3 34.52 -15.22 -6.56
N LEU A 4 33.47 -15.93 -6.15
CA LEU A 4 33.42 -17.40 -6.22
C LEU A 4 33.31 -17.88 -7.67
N ALA A 5 32.47 -17.23 -8.50
CA ALA A 5 32.36 -17.56 -9.92
C ALA A 5 33.68 -17.35 -10.68
N THR A 6 34.40 -16.27 -10.39
CA THR A 6 35.73 -16.00 -10.99
C THR A 6 36.78 -17.02 -10.56
N TYR A 7 36.79 -17.41 -9.28
CA TYR A 7 37.66 -18.48 -8.78
C TYR A 7 37.38 -19.84 -9.45
N ILE A 8 36.10 -20.22 -9.58
CA ILE A 8 35.69 -21.49 -10.23
C ILE A 8 36.10 -21.52 -11.71
N ILE A 9 36.00 -20.37 -12.41
CA ILE A 9 36.41 -20.26 -13.82
C ILE A 9 37.95 -20.33 -13.95
N ALA A 10 38.69 -19.75 -13.01
CA ALA A 10 40.16 -19.75 -13.03
C ALA A 10 40.76 -21.12 -12.69
N ASN A 11 40.08 -21.91 -11.84
CA ASN A 11 40.56 -23.22 -11.40
C ASN A 11 40.15 -24.33 -12.38
N LYS A 12 41.04 -24.65 -13.34
CA LYS A 12 40.78 -25.65 -14.40
C LYS A 12 40.38 -27.02 -13.87
N SER A 13 41.08 -27.53 -12.84
CA SER A 13 40.82 -28.83 -12.21
C SER A 13 39.40 -28.94 -11.65
N LEU A 14 38.92 -27.88 -10.99
CA LEU A 14 37.56 -27.84 -10.45
C LEU A 14 36.51 -27.71 -11.57
N SER A 15 36.82 -26.92 -12.60
CA SER A 15 35.93 -26.66 -13.74
C SER A 15 35.71 -27.89 -14.62
N GLU A 16 36.70 -28.78 -14.72
CA GLU A 16 36.65 -30.02 -15.50
C GLU A 16 35.94 -31.14 -14.73
N LYS A 17 36.16 -31.23 -13.41
CA LYS A 17 35.48 -32.22 -12.56
C LYS A 17 33.99 -31.92 -12.34
N ARG A 18 33.58 -30.64 -12.41
CA ARG A 18 32.22 -30.18 -12.09
C ARG A 18 31.68 -29.24 -13.18
N PRO A 19 31.14 -29.79 -14.29
CA PRO A 19 30.62 -28.98 -15.40
C PRO A 19 29.37 -28.17 -15.02
N ASP A 20 28.60 -28.65 -14.04
CA ASP A 20 27.45 -27.96 -13.43
C ASP A 20 27.87 -26.61 -12.82
N LEU A 21 28.89 -26.62 -11.96
CA LEU A 21 29.41 -25.42 -11.29
C LEU A 21 30.05 -24.45 -12.29
N LYS A 22 30.73 -24.98 -13.32
CA LYS A 22 31.28 -24.18 -14.42
C LYS A 22 30.16 -23.44 -15.17
N SER A 23 29.07 -24.13 -15.51
CA SER A 23 27.93 -23.52 -16.21
C SER A 23 27.25 -22.43 -15.38
N TRP A 24 27.12 -22.64 -14.06
CA TRP A 24 26.60 -21.65 -13.12
C TRP A 24 27.53 -20.44 -13.02
N ALA A 25 28.83 -20.66 -12.87
CA ALA A 25 29.82 -19.59 -12.74
C ALA A 25 29.88 -18.68 -13.98
N ILE A 26 29.82 -19.28 -15.18
CA ILE A 26 29.75 -18.54 -16.45
C ILE A 26 28.49 -17.67 -16.51
N LYS A 27 27.31 -18.25 -16.22
CA LYS A 27 26.05 -17.50 -16.20
C LYS A 27 26.09 -16.36 -15.18
N MET A 28 26.66 -16.60 -14.00
CA MET A 28 26.70 -15.61 -12.93
C MET A 28 27.66 -14.46 -13.26
N LYS A 29 28.81 -14.74 -13.87
CA LYS A 29 29.73 -13.72 -14.39
C LYS A 29 29.07 -12.87 -15.49
N ALA A 30 28.44 -13.51 -16.48
CA ALA A 30 27.75 -12.82 -17.57
C ALA A 30 26.57 -11.94 -17.07
N THR A 31 25.94 -12.32 -15.96
CA THR A 31 24.88 -11.53 -15.34
C THR A 31 25.46 -10.32 -14.60
N ALA A 32 26.56 -10.51 -13.87
CA ALA A 32 27.29 -9.42 -13.20
C ALA A 32 27.84 -8.38 -14.20
N ASP A 33 28.43 -8.83 -15.31
CA ASP A 33 28.94 -7.97 -16.37
C ASP A 33 27.81 -7.16 -17.03
N ARG A 34 26.63 -7.77 -17.24
CA ARG A 34 25.44 -7.07 -17.72
C ARG A 34 24.96 -5.98 -16.77
N ILE A 35 24.95 -6.25 -15.46
CA ILE A 35 24.57 -5.27 -14.45
C ILE A 35 25.57 -4.11 -14.45
N LEU A 36 26.87 -4.41 -14.53
CA LEU A 36 27.93 -3.38 -14.59
C LEU A 36 27.85 -2.52 -15.86
N ALA A 37 27.49 -3.12 -17.00
CA ALA A 37 27.26 -2.38 -18.23
C ALA A 37 26.04 -1.45 -18.12
N LEU A 38 24.94 -1.94 -17.53
CA LEU A 38 23.74 -1.15 -17.25
C LEU A 38 24.05 0.01 -16.30
N THR A 39 24.83 -0.23 -15.24
CA THR A 39 25.18 0.84 -14.29
C THR A 39 26.02 1.92 -14.96
N LYS A 40 27.00 1.55 -15.80
CA LYS A 40 27.80 2.50 -16.59
C LYS A 40 26.96 3.30 -17.58
N ASP A 41 25.94 2.68 -18.18
CA ASP A 41 25.03 3.37 -19.10
C ASP A 41 24.12 4.37 -18.36
N ILE A 42 23.63 3.98 -17.18
CA ILE A 42 22.86 4.85 -16.29
C ILE A 42 23.72 6.02 -15.78
N GLU A 43 24.99 5.78 -15.42
CA GLU A 43 25.94 6.82 -14.97
C GLU A 43 26.11 7.95 -16.02
N LYS A 44 26.17 7.61 -17.32
CA LYS A 44 26.22 8.61 -18.41
C LYS A 44 25.00 9.54 -18.44
N HIS A 45 23.84 9.05 -18.00
CA HIS A 45 22.59 9.80 -18.02
C HIS A 45 22.31 10.56 -16.72
N LEU A 46 22.88 10.13 -15.60
CA LEU A 46 22.67 10.75 -14.28
C LEU A 46 23.71 11.83 -13.94
N GLY A 47 24.83 11.89 -14.66
CA GLY A 47 25.86 12.91 -14.44
C GLY A 47 26.62 12.76 -13.12
N ILE A 48 26.64 11.55 -12.55
CA ILE A 48 27.35 11.21 -11.31
C ILE A 48 28.49 10.25 -11.67
N THR A 49 29.71 10.77 -11.75
CA THR A 49 30.93 9.97 -11.88
C THR A 49 31.55 9.76 -10.51
N LEU A 50 31.62 8.49 -10.07
CA LEU A 50 32.35 8.10 -8.86
C LEU A 50 33.80 7.80 -9.27
N ASP A 51 34.68 8.79 -9.12
CA ASP A 51 36.11 8.59 -9.35
C ASP A 51 36.71 7.82 -8.17
N ARG A 52 37.38 6.71 -8.42
CA ARG A 52 37.84 5.75 -7.38
C ARG A 52 39.31 5.90 -7.02
N ASP A 53 39.94 7.02 -7.41
CA ASP A 53 41.35 7.27 -7.15
C ASP A 53 41.54 7.75 -5.69
N PRO A 54 42.18 6.98 -4.80
CA PRO A 54 42.19 7.25 -3.34
C PRO A 54 43.05 8.45 -2.92
N SER A 55 43.73 9.11 -3.86
CA SER A 55 44.63 10.24 -3.62
C SER A 55 44.06 11.61 -4.02
N LYS A 56 42.82 11.68 -4.51
CA LYS A 56 42.14 12.94 -4.85
C LYS A 56 40.86 13.09 -4.03
N GLU A 57 40.62 14.29 -3.50
CA GLU A 57 39.35 14.61 -2.84
C GLU A 57 38.18 14.40 -3.81
N VAL A 58 37.12 13.75 -3.32
CA VAL A 58 35.93 13.43 -4.10
C VAL A 58 35.21 14.72 -4.51
N THR A 59 35.46 15.21 -5.71
CA THR A 59 34.70 16.33 -6.28
C THR A 59 33.47 15.85 -7.05
N LEU A 60 32.28 16.15 -6.53
CA LEU A 60 31.01 15.99 -7.25
C LEU A 60 30.87 17.12 -8.27
N GLN A 61 31.13 16.85 -9.56
CA GLN A 61 30.76 17.78 -10.63
C GLN A 61 29.43 17.36 -11.25
N CYS A 62 28.38 18.17 -11.03
CA CYS A 62 27.09 17.97 -11.67
C CYS A 62 27.07 18.65 -13.04
N HIS A 63 27.20 17.86 -14.12
CA HIS A 63 26.87 18.36 -15.45
C HIS A 63 25.35 18.58 -15.57
N ARG A 64 24.94 19.69 -16.18
CA ARG A 64 23.53 20.00 -16.44
C ARG A 64 22.88 18.81 -17.17
N PRO A 65 21.85 18.15 -16.61
CA PRO A 65 21.24 17.00 -17.25
C PRO A 65 20.67 17.42 -18.61
N LEU A 66 21.09 16.72 -19.67
CA LEU A 66 20.47 16.83 -20.99
C LEU A 66 18.99 16.49 -20.82
N LYS A 67 18.10 17.44 -21.15
CA LYS A 67 16.66 17.21 -21.09
C LYS A 67 16.35 16.00 -21.97
N PRO A 68 15.87 14.86 -21.43
CA PRO A 68 15.49 13.75 -22.28
C PRO A 68 14.41 14.26 -23.22
N GLY A 69 14.64 14.08 -24.53
CA GLY A 69 13.66 14.45 -25.55
C GLY A 69 12.31 13.87 -25.16
N THR A 70 11.27 14.71 -25.18
CA THR A 70 9.91 14.33 -24.85
C THR A 70 9.42 13.32 -25.88
N SER A 71 9.66 12.04 -25.62
CA SER A 71 8.93 10.99 -26.31
C SER A 71 7.45 11.19 -25.96
N ARG A 72 6.60 11.27 -26.99
CA ARG A 72 5.14 11.29 -26.82
C ARG A 72 4.79 10.03 -26.02
N LYS A 73 4.59 10.18 -24.71
CA LYS A 73 4.13 9.10 -23.84
C LYS A 73 2.84 8.59 -24.46
N SER A 74 2.83 7.34 -24.91
CA SER A 74 1.56 6.70 -25.25
C SER A 74 0.67 6.80 -24.02
N ASN A 75 -0.55 7.29 -24.21
CA ASN A 75 -1.53 7.57 -23.14
C ASN A 75 -2.02 6.29 -22.40
N VAL A 76 -1.32 5.17 -22.56
CA VAL A 76 -1.65 3.89 -21.97
C VAL A 76 -0.91 3.77 -20.66
N ASN A 77 -1.56 4.24 -19.59
CA ASN A 77 -1.09 4.07 -18.22
C ASN A 77 -0.90 2.55 -17.95
N ARG A 78 0.36 2.10 -17.78
CA ARG A 78 0.70 0.68 -17.53
C ARG A 78 0.03 0.11 -16.26
N ASN A 79 -0.43 0.98 -15.37
CA ASN A 79 -1.15 0.63 -14.15
C ASN A 79 -2.68 0.58 -14.30
N ARG A 80 -3.22 0.61 -15.52
CA ARG A 80 -4.65 0.45 -15.75
C ARG A 80 -5.06 -1.01 -15.49
N ARG A 81 -5.23 -1.36 -14.21
CA ARG A 81 -5.86 -2.61 -13.80
C ARG A 81 -7.22 -2.67 -14.49
N LYS A 82 -7.50 -3.75 -15.24
CA LYS A 82 -8.84 -4.01 -15.76
C LYS A 82 -9.80 -3.95 -14.57
N SER A 83 -10.81 -3.08 -14.63
CA SER A 83 -11.83 -3.02 -13.59
C SER A 83 -12.41 -4.43 -13.44
N ASN A 84 -12.49 -4.92 -12.20
CA ASN A 84 -12.93 -6.28 -11.91
C ASN A 84 -14.22 -6.62 -12.71
N PRO A 85 -14.25 -7.66 -13.56
CA PRO A 85 -15.43 -8.00 -14.38
C PRO A 85 -16.68 -8.30 -13.54
N MET A 86 -16.51 -8.66 -12.28
CA MET A 86 -17.59 -8.85 -11.30
C MET A 86 -18.18 -7.52 -10.77
N GLY A 87 -17.69 -6.37 -11.26
CA GLY A 87 -17.82 -5.03 -10.65
C GLY A 87 -19.21 -4.38 -10.62
N LYS A 88 -20.27 -5.16 -10.78
CA LYS A 88 -21.65 -4.71 -10.52
C LYS A 88 -22.44 -5.71 -9.68
N GLN A 89 -22.19 -7.01 -9.78
CA GLN A 89 -22.96 -8.03 -9.06
C GLN A 89 -22.05 -9.03 -8.36
N LYS A 90 -22.39 -9.36 -7.12
CA LYS A 90 -21.72 -10.36 -6.29
C LYS A 90 -22.78 -11.22 -5.63
N TYR A 91 -22.68 -12.54 -5.77
CA TYR A 91 -23.67 -13.51 -5.27
C TYR A 91 -25.12 -13.18 -5.66
N GLY A 92 -25.33 -12.79 -6.92
CA GLY A 92 -26.66 -12.43 -7.45
C GLY A 92 -27.16 -11.03 -7.06
N VAL A 93 -26.44 -10.31 -6.20
CA VAL A 93 -26.86 -9.01 -5.69
C VAL A 93 -26.00 -7.90 -6.27
N ARG A 94 -26.63 -6.80 -6.67
CA ARG A 94 -25.91 -5.63 -7.18
C ARG A 94 -25.19 -4.92 -6.04
N VAL A 95 -23.88 -4.73 -6.18
CA VAL A 95 -23.07 -4.01 -5.18
C VAL A 95 -23.12 -2.51 -5.51
N PRO A 96 -23.65 -1.66 -4.61
CA PRO A 96 -23.73 -0.22 -4.85
C PRO A 96 -22.35 0.43 -4.84
N ARG A 97 -22.20 1.52 -5.59
CA ARG A 97 -20.95 2.29 -5.65
C ARG A 97 -20.92 3.44 -4.64
N ASN A 98 -22.08 3.98 -4.33
CA ASN A 98 -22.30 5.17 -3.51
C ASN A 98 -23.50 4.95 -2.59
N VAL A 99 -23.59 5.73 -1.51
CA VAL A 99 -24.69 5.70 -0.53
C VAL A 99 -26.06 5.92 -1.20
N LYS A 100 -26.16 6.87 -2.14
CA LYS A 100 -27.40 7.11 -2.91
C LYS A 100 -27.86 5.91 -3.73
N GLU A 101 -26.91 5.19 -4.34
CA GLU A 101 -27.22 3.96 -5.08
C GLU A 101 -27.65 2.85 -4.12
N ALA A 102 -27.02 2.75 -2.94
CA ALA A 102 -27.41 1.80 -1.92
C ALA A 102 -28.87 1.99 -1.46
N LYS A 103 -29.27 3.23 -1.15
CA LYS A 103 -30.66 3.57 -0.81
C LYS A 103 -31.65 3.22 -1.94
N LYS A 104 -31.25 3.45 -3.19
CA LYS A 104 -32.07 3.12 -4.35
C LYS A 104 -32.28 1.61 -4.48
N LEU A 105 -31.23 0.81 -4.33
CA LEU A 105 -31.29 -0.65 -4.40
C LEU A 105 -32.12 -1.26 -3.27
N ASP A 106 -31.98 -0.73 -2.06
CA ASP A 106 -32.80 -1.11 -0.91
C ASP A 106 -34.28 -0.83 -1.17
N LYS A 107 -34.61 0.36 -1.71
CA LYS A 107 -35.98 0.71 -2.12
C LYS A 107 -36.53 -0.19 -3.24
N GLU A 108 -35.71 -0.52 -4.23
CA GLU A 108 -36.08 -1.43 -5.33
C GLU A 108 -36.35 -2.85 -4.85
N ASN A 109 -35.57 -3.32 -3.86
CA ASN A 109 -35.72 -4.67 -3.29
C ASN A 109 -36.75 -4.75 -2.15
N GLY A 110 -37.28 -3.62 -1.69
CA GLY A 110 -38.19 -3.55 -0.53
C GLY A 110 -37.52 -3.94 0.80
N ASN A 111 -36.20 -3.72 0.94
CA ASN A 111 -35.46 -4.02 2.16
C ASN A 111 -34.55 -2.85 2.59
N THR A 112 -33.88 -2.98 3.75
CA THR A 112 -33.00 -1.95 4.33
C THR A 112 -31.57 -2.45 4.55
N LEU A 113 -31.22 -3.60 3.96
CA LEU A 113 -29.99 -4.33 4.32
C LEU A 113 -28.70 -3.52 4.08
N LEU A 114 -28.65 -2.70 3.03
CA LEU A 114 -27.48 -1.87 2.76
C LEU A 114 -27.44 -0.66 3.69
N GLN A 115 -28.59 -0.05 3.97
CA GLN A 115 -28.72 1.05 4.94
C GLN A 115 -28.33 0.59 6.35
N ASP A 116 -28.80 -0.57 6.78
CA ASP A 116 -28.47 -1.16 8.08
C ASP A 116 -26.96 -1.40 8.20
N ALA A 117 -26.32 -1.87 7.13
CA ALA A 117 -24.87 -2.05 7.07
C ALA A 117 -24.10 -0.72 7.20
N ILE A 118 -24.61 0.37 6.61
CA ILE A 118 -24.03 1.71 6.75
C ILE A 118 -24.13 2.17 8.20
N VAL A 119 -25.33 2.09 8.78
CA VAL A 119 -25.58 2.51 10.16
C VAL A 119 -24.67 1.77 11.13
N LYS A 120 -24.50 0.45 10.95
CA LYS A 120 -23.64 -0.39 11.79
C LYS A 120 -22.16 0.01 11.73
N GLU A 121 -21.66 0.35 10.54
CA GLU A 121 -20.28 0.80 10.37
C GLU A 121 -20.06 2.18 11.00
N ILE A 122 -20.96 3.13 10.72
CA ILE A 122 -20.87 4.50 11.25
C ILE A 122 -21.02 4.50 12.77
N SER A 123 -21.92 3.70 13.34
CA SER A 123 -22.14 3.64 14.79
C SER A 123 -20.88 3.22 15.54
N VAL A 124 -20.14 2.24 15.01
CA VAL A 124 -18.89 1.76 15.62
C VAL A 124 -17.79 2.81 15.49
N ILE A 125 -17.64 3.43 14.31
CA ILE A 125 -16.60 4.47 14.11
C ILE A 125 -16.88 5.69 14.99
N TRP A 126 -18.16 6.07 15.14
CA TRP A 126 -18.59 7.18 15.96
C TRP A 126 -18.39 6.91 17.45
N SER A 127 -18.74 5.70 17.94
CA SER A 127 -18.58 5.34 19.36
C SER A 127 -17.11 5.32 19.81
N MET A 128 -16.18 5.12 18.87
CA MET A 128 -14.74 5.18 19.13
C MET A 128 -14.19 6.62 19.23
N GLY A 129 -15.03 7.66 19.05
CA GLY A 129 -14.60 9.05 19.19
C GLY A 129 -13.58 9.51 18.14
N THR A 130 -13.63 8.92 16.94
CA THR A 130 -12.66 9.14 15.87
C THR A 130 -12.72 10.53 15.24
N PHE A 131 -13.87 11.21 15.35
CA PHE A 131 -14.08 12.53 14.77
C PHE A 131 -14.10 13.62 15.84
N LYS A 132 -13.39 14.71 15.57
CA LYS A 132 -13.54 15.96 16.31
C LYS A 132 -14.42 16.90 15.49
N LEU A 133 -15.62 17.19 15.99
CA LEU A 133 -16.53 18.14 15.35
C LEU A 133 -15.92 19.55 15.40
N MET A 134 -16.03 20.26 14.28
CA MET A 134 -15.45 21.59 14.10
C MET A 134 -16.53 22.54 13.57
N SER A 135 -16.54 23.78 14.06
CA SER A 135 -17.51 24.78 13.61
C SER A 135 -17.13 25.34 12.22
N LYS A 136 -18.13 25.87 11.50
CA LYS A 136 -17.92 26.53 10.20
C LYS A 136 -16.93 27.71 10.28
N VAL A 137 -16.83 28.37 11.43
CA VAL A 137 -15.88 29.47 11.67
C VAL A 137 -14.46 28.94 11.75
N GLN A 138 -14.25 27.85 12.49
CA GLN A 138 -12.93 27.21 12.61
C GLN A 138 -12.42 26.70 11.26
N ARG A 139 -13.31 26.22 10.37
CA ARG A 139 -12.96 25.80 9.00
C ARG A 139 -12.18 26.85 8.21
N LYS A 140 -12.49 28.15 8.36
CA LYS A 140 -11.79 29.22 7.62
C LYS A 140 -10.32 29.38 8.03
N ASN A 141 -9.97 28.97 9.25
CA ASN A 141 -8.61 29.07 9.78
C ASN A 141 -7.74 27.84 9.45
N MET A 142 -8.26 26.88 8.69
CA MET A 142 -7.63 25.58 8.42
C MET A 142 -6.67 25.58 7.22
N LYS A 143 -5.84 26.62 7.05
CA LYS A 143 -4.86 26.66 5.95
C LYS A 143 -3.84 25.50 6.00
N ARG A 144 -3.62 24.94 7.19
CA ARG A 144 -2.67 23.84 7.44
C ARG A 144 -3.26 22.45 7.23
N TYR A 145 -4.57 22.29 7.32
CA TYR A 145 -5.18 20.96 7.22
C TYR A 145 -5.48 20.59 5.78
N GLN A 146 -5.21 19.34 5.44
CA GLN A 146 -5.50 18.82 4.11
C GLN A 146 -6.91 18.22 4.04
N TYR A 147 -7.64 18.55 2.97
CA TYR A 147 -8.92 17.93 2.71
C TYR A 147 -8.74 16.49 2.20
N THR A 148 -9.41 15.54 2.84
CA THR A 148 -9.41 14.15 2.42
C THR A 148 -10.83 13.65 2.19
N PRO A 149 -11.13 13.08 1.01
CA PRO A 149 -12.47 12.60 0.72
C PRO A 149 -12.78 11.32 1.53
N LEU A 150 -13.99 11.25 2.08
CA LEU A 150 -14.55 10.03 2.65
C LEU A 150 -15.41 9.30 1.62
N ARG A 151 -15.40 7.97 1.68
CA ARG A 151 -16.23 7.12 0.84
C ARG A 151 -16.61 5.84 1.55
N ILE A 152 -17.86 5.41 1.40
CA ILE A 152 -18.27 4.05 1.79
C ILE A 152 -18.03 3.07 0.64
N ILE A 153 -17.39 1.96 0.96
CA ILE A 153 -17.21 0.80 0.08
C ILE A 153 -18.13 -0.31 0.57
N PHE A 154 -18.86 -0.91 -0.37
CA PHE A 154 -19.78 -2.01 -0.10
C PHE A 154 -19.19 -3.34 -0.54
N ASP A 155 -19.49 -4.39 0.23
CA ASP A 155 -19.20 -5.77 -0.08
C ASP A 155 -20.42 -6.65 0.24
N VAL A 156 -20.54 -7.75 -0.47
CA VAL A 156 -21.54 -8.79 -0.19
C VAL A 156 -20.81 -10.07 0.18
N LYS A 157 -21.17 -10.65 1.32
CA LYS A 157 -20.58 -11.91 1.80
C LYS A 157 -21.35 -13.11 1.23
N GLN A 158 -20.75 -14.30 1.31
CA GLN A 158 -21.29 -15.52 0.71
C GLN A 158 -22.64 -15.94 1.31
N ASP A 159 -22.84 -15.63 2.59
CA ASP A 159 -24.08 -15.76 3.36
C ASP A 159 -25.17 -14.75 2.96
N GLY A 160 -24.87 -13.83 2.02
CA GLY A 160 -25.76 -12.75 1.65
C GLY A 160 -25.73 -11.56 2.61
N HIS A 161 -24.87 -11.54 3.62
CA HIS A 161 -24.74 -10.38 4.51
C HIS A 161 -24.16 -9.18 3.74
N ARG A 162 -24.74 -7.99 3.95
CA ARG A 162 -24.27 -6.73 3.32
C ARG A 162 -23.27 -6.05 4.24
N LYS A 163 -22.11 -5.69 3.73
CA LYS A 163 -21.04 -5.10 4.52
C LYS A 163 -20.69 -3.73 3.94
N ALA A 164 -20.68 -2.71 4.79
CA ALA A 164 -20.19 -1.38 4.45
C ALA A 164 -18.85 -1.15 5.16
N ARG A 165 -17.98 -0.36 4.54
CA ARG A 165 -16.73 0.13 5.14
C ARG A 165 -16.51 1.59 4.82
N LEU A 166 -16.34 2.41 5.84
CA LEU A 166 -15.97 3.81 5.66
C LEU A 166 -14.47 3.87 5.38
N VAL A 167 -14.09 4.51 4.28
CA VAL A 167 -12.72 4.58 3.82
C VAL A 167 -12.34 6.02 3.54
N ILE A 168 -11.20 6.41 4.10
CA ILE A 168 -10.58 7.70 3.84
C ILE A 168 -9.70 7.64 2.58
N GLY A 169 -9.72 8.70 1.78
CA GLY A 169 -8.96 8.82 0.54
C GLY A 169 -7.46 9.01 0.76
N GLY A 170 -6.76 7.99 1.27
CA GLY A 170 -5.33 8.06 1.57
C GLY A 170 -4.42 8.43 0.39
N HIS A 171 -4.88 8.24 -0.85
CA HIS A 171 -4.16 8.68 -2.05
C HIS A 171 -4.07 10.20 -2.22
N VAL A 172 -4.90 10.96 -1.50
CA VAL A 172 -4.88 12.42 -1.49
C VAL A 172 -3.96 12.93 -0.38
N VAL A 173 -3.77 12.16 0.70
CA VAL A 173 -3.03 12.59 1.88
C VAL A 173 -1.54 12.70 1.56
N ASP A 174 -0.97 13.86 1.84
CA ASP A 174 0.47 14.09 1.81
C ASP A 174 1.08 13.55 3.12
N ALA A 175 1.87 12.48 2.99
CA ALA A 175 2.54 11.83 4.10
C ALA A 175 4.00 12.29 4.26
N THR A 176 4.41 13.36 3.56
CA THR A 176 5.78 13.87 3.64
C THR A 176 6.11 14.29 5.07
N GLY A 177 7.22 13.76 5.61
CA GLY A 177 7.66 14.05 6.98
C GLY A 177 7.01 13.19 8.06
N HIS A 178 6.13 12.24 7.69
CA HIS A 178 5.57 11.26 8.61
C HIS A 178 6.18 9.87 8.36
N ASP A 179 6.28 9.05 9.41
CA ASP A 179 6.65 7.65 9.26
C ASP A 179 5.48 6.86 8.65
N VAL A 180 5.65 6.48 7.39
CA VAL A 180 4.68 5.70 6.61
C VAL A 180 4.95 4.19 6.71
N TYR A 181 6.02 3.77 7.38
CA TYR A 181 6.39 2.37 7.46
C TYR A 181 5.65 1.65 8.60
N ALA A 182 4.66 0.84 8.24
CA ALA A 182 4.07 -0.12 9.17
C ALA A 182 4.90 -1.41 9.16
N SER A 183 5.60 -1.71 10.27
CA SER A 183 6.29 -2.99 10.43
C SER A 183 5.27 -4.12 10.58
N ASN A 184 5.11 -4.93 9.53
CA ASN A 184 4.26 -6.12 9.61
C ASN A 184 5.02 -7.28 10.28
N MET A 185 4.37 -7.94 11.24
CA MET A 185 4.88 -9.19 11.78
C MET A 185 4.99 -10.22 10.65
N LYS A 186 6.18 -10.76 10.43
CA LYS A 186 6.38 -11.84 9.45
C LYS A 186 5.72 -13.12 9.98
N THR A 187 5.08 -13.87 9.10
CA THR A 187 4.47 -15.16 9.45
C THR A 187 5.46 -16.14 10.09
N ILE A 188 6.74 -16.08 9.70
CA ILE A 188 7.81 -16.90 10.32
C ILE A 188 7.99 -16.57 11.80
N SER A 189 7.91 -15.29 12.18
CA SER A 189 8.08 -14.85 13.57
C SER A 189 6.96 -15.40 14.46
N ALA A 190 5.71 -15.35 13.98
CA ALA A 190 4.57 -15.94 14.68
C ALA A 190 4.73 -17.46 14.87
N ARG A 191 5.20 -18.17 13.83
CA ARG A 191 5.44 -19.62 13.91
C ARG A 191 6.52 -19.99 14.91
N VAL A 192 7.63 -19.25 14.94
CA VAL A 192 8.70 -19.47 15.91
C VAL A 192 8.19 -19.23 17.33
N LEU A 193 7.40 -18.18 17.56
CA LEU A 193 6.79 -17.92 18.85
C LEU A 193 5.88 -19.07 19.31
N MET A 194 5.03 -19.58 18.42
CA MET A 194 4.17 -20.73 18.72
C MET A 194 4.98 -22.00 19.01
N LEU A 195 6.08 -22.24 18.28
CA LEU A 195 6.97 -23.38 18.53
C LEU A 195 7.61 -23.30 19.92
N ILE A 196 8.07 -22.11 20.31
CA ILE A 196 8.62 -21.86 21.65
C ILE A 196 7.55 -22.08 22.73
N ALA A 197 6.32 -21.60 22.52
CA ALA A 197 5.22 -21.82 23.46
C ALA A 197 4.96 -23.32 23.67
N ILE A 198 4.88 -24.10 22.59
CA ILE A 198 4.70 -25.56 22.63
C ILE A 198 5.88 -26.23 23.35
N ALA A 199 7.12 -25.84 23.06
CA ALA A 199 8.31 -26.41 23.69
C ALA A 199 8.34 -26.18 25.21
N ASN A 200 7.77 -25.07 25.67
CA ASN A 200 7.63 -24.72 27.08
C ASN A 200 6.29 -25.17 27.69
N GLN A 201 5.48 -25.96 26.97
CA GLN A 201 4.17 -26.46 27.44
C GLN A 201 3.22 -25.33 27.87
N LEU A 202 3.26 -24.20 27.16
CA LEU A 202 2.40 -23.05 27.40
C LEU A 202 1.16 -23.10 26.51
N ASP A 203 0.02 -22.70 27.09
CA ASP A 203 -1.22 -22.50 26.36
C ASP A 203 -1.20 -21.21 25.53
N VAL A 204 -1.67 -21.30 24.29
CA VAL A 204 -1.74 -20.16 23.37
C VAL A 204 -3.18 -19.70 23.22
N ILE A 205 -3.47 -18.50 23.69
CA ILE A 205 -4.75 -17.82 23.45
C ILE A 205 -4.59 -16.91 22.23
N THR A 206 -5.55 -16.98 21.31
CA THR A 206 -5.59 -16.12 20.13
C THR A 206 -6.84 -15.24 20.17
N GLY A 207 -6.69 -13.98 19.76
CA GLY A 207 -7.78 -13.02 19.69
C GLY A 207 -7.56 -12.07 18.53
N ASP A 208 -8.65 -11.64 17.90
CA ASP A 208 -8.65 -10.60 16.88
C ASP A 208 -9.16 -9.28 17.48
N ILE A 209 -8.40 -8.21 17.30
CA ILE A 209 -8.78 -6.87 17.77
C ILE A 209 -9.48 -6.16 16.63
N GLY A 210 -10.81 -6.09 16.70
CA GLY A 210 -11.62 -5.33 15.75
C GLY A 210 -11.25 -3.84 15.77
N ASN A 211 -11.13 -3.24 14.58
CA ASN A 211 -10.87 -1.80 14.37
C ASN A 211 -9.63 -1.26 15.12
N ALA A 212 -8.60 -2.08 15.30
CA ALA A 212 -7.38 -1.76 16.05
C ALA A 212 -6.75 -0.40 15.69
N TYR A 213 -6.71 -0.04 14.40
CA TYR A 213 -6.07 1.20 13.94
C TYR A 213 -6.77 2.47 14.42
N LEU A 214 -8.07 2.42 14.72
CA LEU A 214 -8.83 3.59 15.16
C LEU A 214 -8.55 3.97 16.63
N PHE A 215 -7.91 3.09 17.39
CA PHE A 215 -7.44 3.40 18.75
C PHE A 215 -6.15 4.24 18.74
N ALA A 216 -5.39 4.21 17.65
CA ALA A 216 -4.16 4.98 17.52
C ALA A 216 -4.46 6.43 17.12
N LYS A 217 -3.85 7.38 17.82
CA LYS A 217 -3.90 8.80 17.43
C LYS A 217 -3.01 9.02 16.20
N SER A 218 -3.49 9.83 15.27
CA SER A 218 -2.73 10.24 14.08
C SER A 218 -2.18 11.65 14.28
N ASP A 219 -0.91 11.84 13.90
CA ASP A 219 -0.25 13.16 13.92
C ASP A 219 -0.52 14.00 12.66
N MET A 220 -1.25 13.43 11.69
CA MET A 220 -1.57 14.10 10.43
C MET A 220 -2.69 15.13 10.62
N ASP A 221 -2.46 16.33 10.08
CA ASP A 221 -3.46 17.41 10.05
C ASP A 221 -4.41 17.24 8.86
N VAL A 222 -5.38 16.33 8.98
CA VAL A 222 -6.39 16.07 7.94
C VAL A 222 -7.80 16.45 8.39
N TYR A 223 -8.62 16.90 7.45
CA TYR A 223 -10.04 17.12 7.68
C TYR A 223 -10.90 16.48 6.60
N VAL A 224 -12.11 16.12 6.98
CA VAL A 224 -13.09 15.44 6.12
C VAL A 224 -14.42 16.20 6.17
N SER A 225 -15.27 15.96 5.18
CA SER A 225 -16.67 16.40 5.22
C SER A 225 -17.56 15.19 5.49
N LEU A 226 -18.44 15.31 6.49
CA LEU A 226 -19.38 14.25 6.84
C LEU A 226 -20.50 14.22 5.78
N GLY A 227 -20.76 13.05 5.22
CA GLY A 227 -21.77 12.86 4.18
C GLY A 227 -23.14 12.48 4.73
N GLU A 228 -24.02 12.09 3.80
CA GLU A 228 -25.38 11.63 4.09
C GLU A 228 -25.39 10.36 4.98
N GLU A 229 -24.34 9.55 4.91
CA GLU A 229 -24.17 8.33 5.70
C GLU A 229 -24.18 8.57 7.21
N PHE A 230 -23.73 9.73 7.69
CA PHE A 230 -23.71 10.06 9.13
C PHE A 230 -25.11 10.42 9.62
N HIS A 231 -25.86 11.17 8.82
CA HIS A 231 -27.24 11.54 9.11
C HIS A 231 -28.19 10.33 9.14
N MET A 232 -27.83 9.22 8.48
CA MET A 232 -28.58 7.97 8.56
C MET A 232 -28.41 7.29 9.93
N TYR A 233 -27.26 7.45 10.57
CA TYR A 233 -27.02 6.93 11.92
C TYR A 233 -27.61 7.85 12.98
N ASN A 234 -27.36 9.16 12.87
CA ASN A 234 -27.89 10.16 13.78
C ASN A 234 -28.13 11.47 13.02
N ALA A 235 -29.39 11.91 13.00
CA ALA A 235 -29.81 13.12 12.31
C ALA A 235 -29.31 14.42 12.97
N ASP A 236 -28.91 14.36 14.25
CA ASP A 236 -28.42 15.51 15.02
C ASP A 236 -26.93 15.83 14.76
N ILE A 237 -26.26 15.02 13.95
CA ILE A 237 -24.86 15.28 13.55
C ILE A 237 -24.85 16.51 12.62
N PRO A 238 -24.03 17.54 12.93
CA PRO A 238 -24.04 18.83 12.23
C PRO A 238 -23.32 18.84 10.86
#